data_AF-A0AA95S719-F1
#
_entry.id   AF-A0AA95S719-F1
#
_cell.length_a   1.000
_cell.length_b   1.000
_cell.length_c   1.000
_cell.angle_alpha   90.00
_cell.angle_beta   90.00
_cell.angle_gamma   90.00
#
_symmetry.space_group_name_H-M   'P 1'
#
loop_
_entity.id
_entity.type
_entity.pdbx_description
1 polymer ?
#
loop_
_entity_poly.entity_id
_entity_poly.type
_entity_poly.pdbx_seq_one_letter_code
_entity_poly.pdbx_strand_id
1 'polypeptide(L)'
;MPAPTPYININIFMIKINSFENASAVNIGQNLLADWHNYDKKNQGFGQNSADNSHFIGTRSFVDDRDQIDSPASFDSRPLNFEKK
;
A
#
# COMPACT_ATOMS: atom_id res chain seq x y z
N MET A 1 -17.75 -37.81 8.95
CA MET A 1 -18.42 -36.91 7.98
C MET A 1 -17.43 -35.80 7.66
N PRO A 2 -17.04 -35.57 6.39
CA PRO A 2 -16.17 -34.45 6.08
C PRO A 2 -16.94 -33.15 6.38
N ALA A 3 -16.36 -32.26 7.18
CA ALA A 3 -16.98 -30.97 7.47
C ALA A 3 -17.23 -30.21 6.15
N PRO A 4 -18.36 -29.49 6.00
CA PRO A 4 -18.59 -28.70 4.81
C PRO A 4 -17.46 -27.67 4.70
N THR A 5 -16.69 -27.77 3.62
CA THR A 5 -15.71 -26.72 3.27
C THR A 5 -16.51 -25.44 3.06
N PRO A 6 -16.21 -24.35 3.80
CA PRO A 6 -16.86 -23.07 3.57
C PRO A 6 -16.45 -22.61 2.17
N TYR A 7 -17.36 -22.72 1.20
CA TYR A 7 -17.13 -22.19 -0.14
C TYR A 7 -17.64 -20.76 -0.17
N ILE A 8 -16.78 -19.83 -0.59
CA ILE A 8 -17.15 -18.45 -0.84
C ILE A 8 -17.25 -18.32 -2.36
N ASN A 9 -18.47 -18.21 -2.89
CA ASN A 9 -18.68 -17.96 -4.31
C ASN A 9 -18.65 -16.44 -4.55
N ILE A 10 -17.66 -15.98 -5.31
CA ILE A 10 -17.46 -14.55 -5.59
C ILE A 10 -17.46 -14.37 -7.10
N ASN A 11 -18.56 -13.83 -7.64
CA ASN A 11 -18.66 -13.48 -9.05
C ASN A 11 -18.36 -11.99 -9.21
N ILE A 12 -17.33 -11.67 -9.98
CA ILE A 12 -16.90 -10.31 -10.22
C ILE A 12 -17.00 -10.06 -11.72
N PHE A 13 -17.88 -9.15 -12.11
CA PHE A 13 -18.05 -8.77 -13.51
C PHE A 13 -16.86 -7.95 -14.02
N MET A 14 -16.40 -6.96 -13.26
CA MET A 14 -15.18 -6.21 -13.57
C MET A 14 -14.65 -5.48 -12.33
N ILE A 15 -13.32 -5.46 -12.18
CA ILE A 15 -12.60 -4.53 -11.31
C ILE A 15 -11.70 -3.69 -12.19
N LYS A 16 -11.85 -2.37 -12.11
CA LYS A 16 -10.94 -1.42 -12.73
C LYS A 16 -10.23 -0.63 -11.65
N ILE A 17 -8.93 -0.83 -11.55
CA ILE A 17 -8.06 -0.10 -10.64
C ILE A 17 -7.14 0.73 -11.52
N ASN A 18 -7.26 2.06 -11.42
CA ASN A 18 -6.49 2.98 -12.26
C ASN A 18 -5.14 3.37 -11.61
N SER A 19 -5.10 3.47 -10.28
CA SER A 19 -3.86 3.47 -9.50
C SER A 19 -3.98 2.54 -8.32
N PHE A 20 -2.88 1.89 -8.01
CA PHE A 20 -2.71 1.16 -6.78
C PHE A 20 -1.32 1.44 -6.23
N GLU A 21 -1.24 2.16 -5.12
CA GLU A 21 0.03 2.73 -4.65
C GLU A 21 0.37 2.29 -3.23
N ASN A 22 1.49 2.80 -2.71
CA ASN A 22 2.17 2.37 -1.50
C ASN A 22 1.27 1.81 -0.39
N ALA A 23 1.71 0.70 0.22
CA ALA A 23 0.98 -0.04 1.25
C ALA A 23 -0.37 -0.65 0.84
N SER A 24 -0.72 -0.70 -0.44
CA SER A 24 -2.07 -1.14 -0.79
C SER A 24 -2.11 -2.65 -1.08
N ALA A 25 -3.17 -3.32 -0.64
CA ALA A 25 -3.52 -4.70 -1.00
C ALA A 25 -4.99 -4.79 -1.48
N VAL A 26 -5.24 -5.43 -2.63
CA VAL A 26 -6.60 -5.77 -3.07
C VAL A 26 -6.79 -7.26 -2.86
N ASN A 27 -7.44 -7.58 -1.75
CA ASN A 27 -7.61 -8.95 -1.31
C ASN A 27 -9.09 -9.34 -1.35
N ILE A 28 -9.37 -10.49 -1.93
CA ILE A 28 -10.72 -11.05 -2.07
C ILE A 28 -10.71 -12.46 -1.46
N GLY A 29 -11.72 -12.79 -0.67
CA GLY A 29 -11.76 -14.04 0.12
C GLY A 29 -11.12 -13.90 1.51
N GLN A 30 -10.82 -15.02 2.16
CA GLN A 30 -10.24 -15.06 3.51
C GLN A 30 -8.72 -14.79 3.43
N ASN A 31 -8.30 -13.60 3.87
CA ASN A 31 -6.90 -13.16 3.82
C ASN A 31 -6.44 -12.68 5.21
N LEU A 32 -5.26 -13.13 5.63
CA LEU A 32 -4.55 -12.58 6.78
C LEU A 32 -3.34 -11.80 6.26
N LEU A 33 -3.31 -10.50 6.51
CA LEU A 33 -2.19 -9.62 6.18
C LEU A 33 -1.43 -9.28 7.47
N ALA A 34 -0.52 -10.16 7.90
CA ALA A 34 0.32 -9.93 9.06
C ALA A 34 1.61 -9.19 8.69
N ASP A 35 2.18 -8.43 9.63
CA ASP A 35 3.44 -7.68 9.50
C ASP A 35 3.51 -6.78 8.25
N TRP A 36 2.39 -6.12 7.93
CA TRP A 36 2.34 -5.18 6.82
C TRP A 36 3.01 -3.86 7.19
N HIS A 37 4.00 -3.49 6.40
CA HIS A 37 4.86 -2.34 6.64
C HIS A 37 5.07 -1.57 5.33
N ASN A 38 4.85 -0.26 5.35
CA ASN A 38 5.07 0.58 4.18
C ASN A 38 5.59 1.96 4.57
N TYR A 39 6.63 2.39 3.87
CA TYR A 39 7.28 3.68 4.04
C TYR A 39 7.53 4.22 2.65
N ASP A 40 7.11 5.45 2.44
CA ASP A 40 7.21 6.12 1.16
C ASP A 40 7.48 7.59 1.43
N LYS A 41 8.58 8.11 0.89
CA LYS A 41 8.81 9.55 0.76
C LYS A 41 8.76 9.87 -0.72
N LYS A 42 7.84 10.75 -1.08
CA LYS A 42 7.71 11.26 -2.44
C LYS A 42 7.83 12.77 -2.39
N ASN A 43 8.76 13.29 -3.19
CA ASN A 43 8.85 14.70 -3.46
C ASN A 43 8.59 14.93 -4.95
N GLN A 44 7.36 15.33 -5.29
CA GLN A 44 6.89 15.39 -6.67
C GLN A 44 6.23 16.73 -6.95
N GLY A 45 6.59 17.31 -8.09
CA GLY A 45 6.16 18.66 -8.47
C GLY A 45 4.82 18.72 -9.20
N PHE A 46 4.37 17.59 -9.73
CA PHE A 46 3.15 17.50 -10.54
C PHE A 46 2.18 16.39 -10.08
N GLY A 47 2.46 15.74 -8.95
CA GLY A 47 1.66 14.63 -8.44
C GLY A 47 1.63 13.40 -9.35
N GLN A 48 0.78 12.44 -9.00
CA GLN A 48 0.56 11.21 -9.77
C GLN A 48 -0.81 11.26 -10.44
N ASN A 49 -0.88 10.87 -11.70
CA ASN A 49 -2.12 10.88 -12.46
C ASN A 49 -2.37 9.50 -13.04
N SER A 50 -3.33 8.84 -12.43
CA SER A 50 -3.54 7.42 -12.59
C SER A 50 -5.04 7.18 -12.80
N ALA A 51 -5.63 7.90 -13.75
CA ALA A 51 -7.03 7.82 -14.12
C ALA A 51 -7.16 7.74 -15.65
N ASP A 52 -8.35 7.43 -16.16
CA ASP A 52 -8.63 7.59 -17.58
C ASP A 52 -8.76 9.09 -17.94
N ASN A 53 -8.29 9.50 -19.11
CA ASN A 53 -8.36 10.88 -19.61
C ASN A 53 -7.59 11.91 -18.74
N SER A 54 -6.43 11.48 -18.26
CA SER A 54 -5.55 12.14 -17.30
C SER A 54 -4.52 13.10 -17.95
N HIS A 55 -4.98 14.04 -18.78
CA HIS A 55 -4.08 14.96 -19.49
C HIS A 55 -3.63 16.14 -18.62
N PHE A 56 -2.31 16.37 -18.56
CA PHE A 56 -1.73 17.61 -18.04
C PHE A 56 -1.34 18.54 -19.18
N ILE A 57 -1.73 19.81 -19.09
CA ILE A 57 -1.39 20.85 -20.09
C ILE A 57 -0.88 22.08 -19.34
N GLY A 58 0.27 22.61 -19.75
CA GLY A 58 0.83 23.87 -19.21
C GLY A 58 1.45 23.77 -17.82
N THR A 59 1.79 22.56 -17.38
CA THR A 59 2.34 22.30 -16.05
C THR A 59 3.78 22.84 -15.90
N ARG A 60 3.99 23.72 -14.90
CA ARG A 60 5.31 24.16 -14.41
C ARG A 60 5.46 23.79 -12.93
N SER A 61 6.51 23.06 -12.56
CA SER A 61 6.75 22.66 -11.18
C SER A 61 8.18 22.91 -10.81
N PHE A 62 8.37 23.23 -9.54
CA PHE A 62 9.65 23.30 -8.90
C PHE A 62 9.53 22.55 -7.58
N VAL A 63 10.50 21.69 -7.32
CA VAL A 63 10.55 20.86 -6.13
C VAL A 63 11.93 21.07 -5.52
N ASP A 64 11.96 21.58 -4.30
CA ASP A 64 13.18 21.84 -3.55
C ASP A 64 13.09 21.10 -2.22
N ASP A 65 13.70 19.92 -2.14
CA ASP A 65 13.94 19.23 -0.88
C ASP A 65 15.33 19.62 -0.39
N ARG A 66 15.40 20.34 0.72
CA ARG A 66 16.67 20.66 1.38
C ARG A 66 16.68 20.17 2.81
N ASP A 67 16.70 18.85 2.95
CA ASP A 67 16.95 18.13 4.19
C ASP A 67 18.19 17.25 4.04
N GLN A 68 18.86 16.96 5.16
CA GLN A 68 20.03 16.04 5.19
C GLN A 68 19.59 14.58 5.37
N ILE A 69 18.38 14.35 5.90
CA ILE A 69 17.79 13.04 6.15
C ILE A 69 16.29 13.11 5.77
N ASP A 70 15.90 12.24 4.84
CA ASP A 70 14.61 12.24 4.15
C ASP A 70 13.50 11.49 4.92
N SER A 71 13.72 10.21 5.17
CA SER A 71 12.73 9.32 5.78
C SER A 71 13.43 8.16 6.49
N PRO A 72 13.97 8.37 7.70
CA PRO A 72 14.57 7.29 8.46
C PRO A 72 13.46 6.37 8.96
N ALA A 73 13.40 5.15 8.44
CA ALA A 73 12.46 4.12 8.85
C ALA A 73 13.18 3.05 9.67
N SER A 74 12.63 2.69 10.83
CA SER A 74 13.11 1.58 11.65
C SER A 74 11.95 0.68 12.04
N PHE A 75 12.16 -0.62 11.89
CA PHE A 75 11.21 -1.65 12.28
C PHE A 75 11.84 -2.51 13.36
N ASP A 76 11.22 -2.57 14.53
CA ASP A 76 11.61 -3.53 15.56
C ASP A 76 10.50 -4.56 15.69
N SER A 77 10.77 -5.78 15.22
CA SER A 77 9.85 -6.91 15.29
C SER A 77 10.26 -7.90 16.39
N ARG A 78 11.02 -7.46 17.40
CA ARG A 78 11.46 -8.34 18.49
C ARG A 78 10.25 -8.77 19.35
N PRO A 79 10.01 -10.09 19.51
CA PRO A 79 9.01 -10.54 20.46
C PRO A 79 9.44 -10.15 21.88
N LEU A 80 8.49 -9.72 22.71
CA LEU A 80 8.72 -9.46 24.13
C LEU A 80 9.23 -10.76 24.79
N ASN A 81 10.52 -10.83 25.08
CA ASN A 81 11.07 -11.88 25.94
C ASN A 81 10.55 -11.64 27.35
N PHE A 82 9.46 -12.31 27.71
CA PHE A 82 9.08 -12.49 29.11
C PHE A 82 10.01 -13.52 29.74
N GLU A 83 11.29 -13.17 29.92
CA GLU A 83 12.12 -13.91 30.86
C GLU A 83 11.52 -13.69 32.25
N LYS A 84 10.93 -14.78 32.76
CA LYS A 84 10.37 -14.87 34.11
C LYS A 84 11.43 -14.44 35.12
N LYS A 85 11.08 -13.42 35.90
CA LYS A 85 11.73 -13.16 37.18
C LYS A 85 11.19 -14.11 38.24
#